data_AF-A0A353N3M1-F1
#
_entry.id   AF-A0A353N3M1-F1
#
_cell.length_a   1.000
_cell.length_b   1.000
_cell.length_c   1.000
_cell.angle_alpha   90.00
_cell.angle_beta   90.00
_cell.angle_gamma   90.00
#
_symmetry.space_group_name_H-M   'P 1'
#
loop_
_entity.id
_entity.type
_entity.pdbx_description
1 polymer ?
#
loop_
_entity_poly.entity_id
_entity_poly.type
_entity_poly.pdbx_seq_one_letter_code
_entity_poly.pdbx_strand_id
1 'polypeptide(L)'
;MRDEKGREVPFSEERFGTFLQSRDRRVREDAYKNLYGTYGRYRNTLSASLNSALRGSLFYSRARGFGSDLESALHGDDIPLSVYSSLVDGVRERLDLLHRYVKLRGKVLEVSPVRMFDLYVPLVEEYRQEIPYRDALKMVRDGLRPLGETYLAALDEGFSGGWIDVYENRGKRGGAYSWGAYPVHPYVLLNFNDRIRDVFTLAHEMGHALHRFFTDREQPFVYSGHSIFIAEVASTTNEALLLDHLVRSASSREERMYFLNYRLEQIRTTVFRQTMFAEFEREVHGMTERGEAPSAETFCTLWRDLNEAYYGPAAEIDREIEIEWARIPHFYSPFYVYQYATGYSAATALSRSILEEGKTAADKYLRFLERGRSAPAIEVLRDAGVDMTSPGPVRTTLDLFGATLEELEMLLHK
;
A
#
# COMPACT_ATOMS: atom_id res chain seq x y z
N MET A 1 2.81 22.54 -18.83
CA MET A 1 3.90 21.66 -19.36
C MET A 1 3.48 21.11 -20.72
N ARG A 2 4.33 20.38 -21.44
CA ARG A 2 3.98 19.78 -22.75
C ARG A 2 3.77 18.27 -22.65
N ASP A 3 2.66 17.78 -23.20
CA ASP A 3 2.37 16.35 -23.31
C ASP A 3 3.23 15.65 -24.38
N GLU A 4 3.02 14.35 -24.59
CA GLU A 4 3.73 13.52 -25.59
C GLU A 4 3.55 14.02 -27.03
N LYS A 5 2.50 14.81 -27.30
CA LYS A 5 2.20 15.40 -28.61
C LYS A 5 2.67 16.85 -28.71
N GLY A 6 3.44 17.33 -27.74
CA GLY A 6 3.94 18.70 -27.68
C GLY A 6 2.88 19.76 -27.36
N ARG A 7 1.66 19.36 -26.99
CA ARG A 7 0.56 20.27 -26.66
C ARG A 7 0.70 20.76 -25.23
N GLU A 8 0.36 22.02 -25.00
CA GLU A 8 0.32 22.55 -23.65
C GLU A 8 -0.83 21.91 -22.86
N VAL A 9 -0.48 21.36 -21.70
CA VAL A 9 -1.43 20.77 -20.77
C VAL A 9 -1.22 21.36 -19.37
N PRO A 10 -2.31 21.57 -18.60
CA PRO A 10 -2.21 22.06 -17.24
C PRO A 10 -1.54 20.99 -16.36
N PHE A 11 -0.63 21.45 -15.50
CA PHE A 11 0.01 20.60 -14.50
C PHE A 11 -0.74 20.71 -13.17
N SER A 12 -0.97 19.59 -12.50
CA SER A 12 -1.46 19.52 -11.12
C SER A 12 -0.80 18.33 -10.42
N GLU A 13 -0.78 18.33 -9.09
CA GLU A 13 -0.23 17.23 -8.31
C GLU A 13 -0.98 15.91 -8.56
N GLU A 14 -2.30 15.96 -8.76
CA GLU A 14 -3.11 14.79 -9.12
C GLU A 14 -2.69 14.17 -10.47
N ARG A 15 -2.32 15.01 -11.45
CA ARG A 15 -1.88 14.55 -12.77
C ARG A 15 -0.41 14.10 -12.79
N PHE A 16 0.34 14.36 -11.72
CA PHE A 16 1.76 14.02 -11.65
C PHE A 16 2.01 12.54 -11.91
N GLY A 17 1.25 11.66 -11.25
CA GLY A 17 1.38 10.21 -11.44
C GLY A 17 1.12 9.78 -12.88
N THR A 18 0.12 10.37 -13.54
CA THR A 18 -0.16 10.12 -14.96
C THR A 18 1.00 10.53 -15.86
N PHE A 19 1.63 11.68 -15.59
CA PHE A 19 2.79 12.11 -16.37
C PHE A 19 4.00 11.19 -16.16
N LEU A 20 4.22 10.65 -14.95
CA LEU A 20 5.29 9.69 -14.69
C LEU A 20 5.08 8.32 -15.35
N GLN A 21 3.86 8.00 -15.76
CA GLN A 21 3.56 6.77 -16.52
C GLN A 21 3.80 6.93 -18.03
N SER A 22 4.05 8.16 -18.51
CA SER A 22 4.28 8.44 -19.94
C SER A 22 5.47 7.63 -20.48
N ARG A 23 5.34 7.15 -21.73
CA ARG A 23 6.46 6.50 -22.44
C ARG A 23 7.52 7.51 -22.89
N ASP A 24 7.14 8.77 -23.12
CA ASP A 24 8.07 9.86 -23.43
C ASP A 24 8.83 10.28 -22.17
N ARG A 25 10.14 9.98 -22.13
CA ARG A 25 11.01 10.30 -20.99
C ARG A 25 11.05 11.78 -20.68
N ARG A 26 10.95 12.65 -21.68
CA ARG A 26 10.91 14.11 -21.49
C ARG A 26 9.67 14.52 -20.69
N VAL A 27 8.50 13.94 -20.97
CA VAL A 27 7.27 14.26 -20.21
C VAL A 27 7.45 13.94 -18.72
N ARG A 28 8.07 12.80 -18.42
CA ARG A 28 8.36 12.38 -17.05
C ARG A 28 9.32 13.35 -16.37
N GLU A 29 10.43 13.65 -17.03
CA GLU A 29 11.46 14.57 -16.52
C GLU A 29 10.91 15.99 -16.30
N ASP A 30 10.15 16.53 -17.27
CA ASP A 30 9.51 17.84 -17.19
C ASP A 30 8.55 17.91 -15.99
N ALA A 31 7.71 16.88 -15.80
CA ALA A 31 6.78 16.80 -14.67
C ALA A 31 7.53 16.73 -13.34
N TYR A 32 8.58 15.90 -13.28
CA TYR A 32 9.41 15.68 -12.11
C TYR A 32 10.10 16.97 -11.65
N LYS A 33 10.81 17.65 -12.58
CA LYS A 33 11.46 18.94 -12.31
C LYS A 33 10.47 20.03 -11.95
N ASN A 34 9.29 20.05 -12.57
CA ASN A 34 8.27 21.04 -12.26
C ASN A 34 7.76 20.89 -10.81
N LEU A 35 7.40 19.67 -10.40
CA LEU A 35 6.87 19.41 -9.07
C LEU A 35 7.92 19.68 -7.99
N TYR A 36 9.05 18.97 -8.04
CA TYR A 36 10.06 19.06 -7.00
C TYR A 36 10.80 20.40 -7.02
N GLY A 37 10.94 21.04 -8.19
CA GLY A 37 11.41 22.42 -8.28
C GLY A 37 10.46 23.40 -7.58
N THR A 38 9.15 23.13 -7.57
CA THR A 38 8.17 23.95 -6.84
C THR A 38 8.26 23.74 -5.34
N TYR A 39 8.28 22.48 -4.87
CA TYR A 39 8.50 22.17 -3.44
C TYR A 39 9.84 22.72 -2.93
N GLY A 40 10.89 22.65 -3.75
CA GLY A 40 12.23 23.18 -3.46
C GLY A 40 12.25 24.67 -3.14
N ARG A 41 11.41 25.49 -3.80
CA ARG A 41 11.27 26.92 -3.49
C ARG A 41 10.74 27.20 -2.09
N TYR A 42 9.99 26.25 -1.51
CA TYR A 42 9.38 26.37 -0.19
C TYR A 42 10.04 25.49 0.87
N ARG A 43 11.20 24.88 0.57
CA ARG A 43 11.84 23.87 1.45
C ARG A 43 12.03 24.33 2.90
N ASN A 44 12.40 25.60 3.11
CA ASN A 44 12.61 26.12 4.46
C ASN A 44 11.30 26.29 5.23
N THR A 45 10.23 26.76 4.57
CA THR A 45 8.90 26.87 5.17
C THR A 45 8.33 25.49 5.51
N LEU A 46 8.47 24.54 4.59
CA LEU A 46 7.99 23.17 4.79
C LEU A 46 8.80 22.45 5.88
N SER A 47 10.11 22.68 5.95
CA SER A 47 10.96 22.19 7.04
C SER A 47 10.56 22.78 8.39
N ALA A 48 10.26 24.09 8.46
CA ALA A 48 9.78 24.72 9.69
C ALA A 48 8.42 24.17 10.13
N SER A 49 7.51 23.93 9.18
CA SER A 49 6.21 23.32 9.43
C SER A 49 6.34 21.90 9.98
N LEU A 50 7.16 21.05 9.33
CA LEU A 50 7.42 19.69 9.79
C LEU A 50 8.09 19.67 11.17
N ASN A 51 9.09 20.51 11.40
CA ASN A 51 9.71 20.67 12.73
C ASN A 51 8.70 21.05 13.82
N SER A 52 7.70 21.88 13.50
CA SER A 52 6.63 22.20 14.45
C SER A 52 5.79 20.97 14.80
N ALA A 53 5.49 20.11 13.82
CA ALA A 53 4.78 18.86 14.05
C ALA A 53 5.59 17.88 14.91
N LEU A 54 6.88 17.70 14.60
CA LEU A 54 7.81 16.85 15.37
C LEU A 54 7.90 17.31 16.83
N ARG A 55 8.07 18.62 17.06
CA ARG A 55 8.11 19.19 18.43
C ARG A 55 6.78 19.04 19.16
N GLY A 56 5.66 19.15 18.45
CA GLY A 56 4.33 18.90 19.00
C GLY A 56 4.18 17.45 19.48
N SER A 57 4.62 16.49 18.65
CA SER A 57 4.65 15.06 19.01
C SER A 57 5.51 14.84 20.26
N LEU A 58 6.73 15.36 20.28
CA LEU A 58 7.65 15.28 21.42
C LEU A 58 7.07 15.86 22.71
N PHE A 59 6.42 17.02 22.62
CA PHE A 59 5.76 17.64 23.75
C PHE A 59 4.69 16.71 24.35
N TYR A 60 3.77 16.21 23.52
CA TYR A 60 2.68 15.37 23.99
C TYR A 60 3.13 13.99 24.47
N SER A 61 4.13 13.40 23.81
CA SER A 61 4.77 12.16 24.21
C SER A 61 5.34 12.26 25.62
N ARG A 62 6.20 13.26 25.87
CA ARG A 62 6.80 13.52 27.19
C ARG A 62 5.78 13.92 28.24
N ALA A 63 4.83 14.79 27.90
CA ALA A 63 3.79 15.24 28.83
C ALA A 63 2.89 14.08 29.33
N ARG A 64 2.77 13.01 28.54
CA ARG A 64 2.04 11.80 28.90
C ARG A 64 2.92 10.70 29.51
N GLY A 65 4.23 10.95 29.67
CA GLY A 65 5.16 10.04 30.32
C GLY A 65 5.69 8.91 29.44
N PHE A 66 5.59 9.02 28.11
CA PHE A 66 6.20 8.06 27.19
C PHE A 66 7.70 8.29 27.06
N GLY A 67 8.44 7.21 26.76
CA GLY A 67 9.90 7.24 26.56
C GLY A 67 10.32 7.70 25.17
N SER A 68 9.43 7.60 24.17
CA SER A 68 9.65 8.07 22.79
C SER A 68 8.34 8.44 22.09
N ASP A 69 8.43 9.23 21.03
CA ASP A 69 7.32 9.57 20.15
C ASP A 69 6.72 8.33 19.48
N LEU A 70 7.59 7.38 19.11
CA LEU A 70 7.18 6.10 18.53
C LEU A 70 6.34 5.30 19.54
N GLU A 71 6.80 5.17 20.79
CA GLU A 71 6.04 4.50 21.85
C GLU A 71 4.68 5.18 22.07
N SER A 72 4.66 6.52 22.14
CA SER A 72 3.41 7.27 22.30
C SER A 72 2.43 7.05 21.15
N ALA A 73 2.91 6.95 19.91
CA ALA A 73 2.06 6.77 18.73
C ALA A 73 1.50 5.35 18.63
N LEU A 74 2.28 4.35 19.03
CA LEU A 74 1.89 2.94 18.97
C LEU A 74 1.02 2.49 20.15
N HIS A 75 1.02 3.23 21.27
CA HIS A 75 0.29 2.87 22.49
C HIS A 75 -1.22 2.73 22.30
N GLY A 76 -1.85 3.58 21.48
CA GLY A 76 -3.31 3.61 21.33
C GLY A 76 -3.91 2.33 20.73
N ASP A 77 -3.14 1.62 19.92
CA ASP A 77 -3.52 0.36 19.27
C ASP A 77 -2.83 -0.87 19.93
N ASP A 78 -2.14 -0.67 21.06
CA ASP A 78 -1.37 -1.69 21.78
C ASP A 78 -0.36 -2.43 20.90
N ILE A 79 0.38 -1.66 20.10
CA ILE A 79 1.38 -2.19 19.16
C ILE A 79 2.77 -2.17 19.80
N PRO A 80 3.44 -3.32 19.97
CA PRO A 80 4.81 -3.36 20.46
C PRO A 80 5.80 -2.65 19.51
N LEU A 81 6.80 -1.96 20.06
CA LEU A 81 7.88 -1.33 19.28
C LEU A 81 8.58 -2.31 18.34
N SER A 82 8.64 -3.60 18.71
CA SER A 82 9.26 -4.66 17.91
C SER A 82 8.58 -4.88 16.56
N VAL A 83 7.30 -4.54 16.40
CA VAL A 83 6.59 -4.62 15.12
C VAL A 83 7.22 -3.64 14.12
N TYR A 84 7.53 -2.44 14.58
CA TYR A 84 8.16 -1.41 13.76
C TYR A 84 9.60 -1.78 13.38
N SER A 85 10.40 -2.24 14.34
CA SER A 85 11.78 -2.67 14.04
C SER A 85 11.81 -3.89 13.13
N SER A 86 10.93 -4.88 13.36
CA SER A 86 10.84 -6.08 12.51
C SER A 86 10.49 -5.76 11.05
N LEU A 87 9.64 -4.74 10.82
CA LEU A 87 9.35 -4.25 9.48
C LEU A 87 10.60 -3.68 8.81
N VAL A 88 11.27 -2.74 9.47
CA VAL A 88 12.44 -2.05 8.92
C VAL A 88 13.57 -3.03 8.65
N ASP A 89 13.89 -3.87 9.63
CA ASP A 89 14.99 -4.84 9.53
C ASP A 89 14.69 -5.89 8.45
N GLY A 90 13.47 -6.42 8.41
CA GLY A 90 13.06 -7.40 7.41
C GLY A 90 13.12 -6.88 5.97
N VAL A 91 12.74 -5.61 5.73
CA VAL A 91 12.87 -4.99 4.41
C VAL A 91 14.33 -4.69 4.07
N ARG A 92 15.12 -4.17 5.02
CA ARG A 92 16.55 -3.90 4.81
C ARG A 92 17.34 -5.16 4.44
N GLU A 93 17.01 -6.30 5.04
CA GLU A 93 17.62 -7.61 4.73
C GLU A 93 17.43 -8.04 3.26
N ARG A 94 16.43 -7.48 2.55
CA ARG A 94 16.03 -7.92 1.20
C ARG A 94 15.99 -6.80 0.16
N LEU A 95 16.73 -5.71 0.38
CA LEU A 95 16.86 -4.63 -0.60
C LEU A 95 17.49 -5.11 -1.91
N ASP A 96 18.25 -6.20 -1.88
CA ASP A 96 18.81 -6.85 -3.07
C ASP A 96 17.72 -7.21 -4.10
N LEU A 97 16.52 -7.59 -3.64
CA LEU A 97 15.40 -7.88 -4.53
C LEU A 97 14.89 -6.61 -5.22
N LEU A 98 14.76 -5.50 -4.47
CA LEU A 98 14.35 -4.22 -5.04
C LEU A 98 15.40 -3.71 -6.04
N HIS A 99 16.70 -3.84 -5.70
CA HIS A 99 17.80 -3.48 -6.60
C HIS A 99 17.75 -4.31 -7.89
N ARG A 100 17.50 -5.63 -7.78
CA ARG A 100 17.32 -6.52 -8.93
C ARG A 100 16.12 -6.10 -9.79
N TYR A 101 15.00 -5.74 -9.16
CA TYR A 101 13.82 -5.25 -9.88
C TYR A 101 14.09 -3.92 -10.60
N VAL A 102 14.72 -2.94 -9.96
CA VAL A 102 15.11 -1.67 -10.60
C VAL A 102 16.03 -1.93 -11.80
N LYS A 103 17.00 -2.84 -11.66
CA LYS A 103 17.88 -3.24 -12.77
C LYS A 103 17.10 -3.90 -13.92
N LEU A 104 16.12 -4.76 -13.62
CA LEU A 104 15.24 -5.33 -14.63
C LEU A 104 14.45 -4.24 -15.36
N ARG A 105 13.88 -3.28 -14.63
CA ARG A 105 13.16 -2.14 -15.22
C ARG A 105 14.03 -1.36 -16.21
N GLY A 106 15.28 -1.07 -15.83
CA GLY A 106 16.24 -0.39 -16.71
C GLY A 106 16.49 -1.15 -18.02
N LYS A 107 16.61 -2.48 -17.95
CA LYS A 107 16.76 -3.33 -19.15
C LYS A 107 15.51 -3.29 -20.03
N VAL A 108 14.32 -3.44 -19.46
CA VAL A 108 13.05 -3.48 -20.21
C VAL A 108 12.73 -2.15 -20.85
N LEU A 109 13.04 -1.04 -20.18
CA LEU A 109 12.79 0.31 -20.66
C LEU A 109 13.94 0.89 -21.49
N GLU A 110 15.03 0.14 -21.66
CA GLU A 110 16.25 0.56 -22.36
C GLU A 110 16.83 1.88 -21.81
N VAL A 111 16.78 2.07 -20.49
CA VAL A 111 17.33 3.24 -19.80
C VAL A 111 18.46 2.83 -18.84
N SER A 112 19.59 3.51 -18.95
CA SER A 112 20.72 3.37 -18.04
C SER A 112 21.44 4.72 -17.90
N PRO A 113 21.56 5.28 -16.68
CA PRO A 113 20.95 4.79 -15.43
C PRO A 113 19.43 4.98 -15.39
N VAL A 114 18.76 4.25 -14.48
CA VAL A 114 17.33 4.41 -14.20
C VAL A 114 17.14 5.64 -13.33
N ARG A 115 16.36 6.63 -13.77
CA ARG A 115 16.06 7.82 -12.94
C ARG A 115 14.85 7.55 -12.07
N MET A 116 14.67 8.33 -11.00
CA MET A 116 13.54 8.11 -10.07
C MET A 116 12.18 8.27 -10.76
N PHE A 117 12.09 9.14 -11.77
CA PHE A 117 10.90 9.31 -12.60
C PHE A 117 10.66 8.17 -13.61
N ASP A 118 11.61 7.25 -13.83
CA ASP A 118 11.44 6.08 -14.70
C ASP A 118 10.74 4.90 -13.96
N LEU A 119 10.62 4.96 -12.64
CA LEU A 119 10.09 3.89 -11.79
C LEU A 119 8.57 3.64 -11.94
N TYR A 120 7.84 4.53 -12.61
CA TYR A 120 6.37 4.44 -12.74
C TYR A 120 5.91 4.13 -14.16
N VAL A 121 6.83 4.01 -15.12
CA VAL A 121 6.49 3.60 -16.48
C VAL A 121 5.94 2.17 -16.48
N PRO A 122 4.76 1.87 -17.03
CA PRO A 122 4.28 0.48 -17.11
C PRO A 122 5.30 -0.42 -17.83
N LEU A 123 5.73 -1.53 -17.22
CA LEU A 123 6.65 -2.47 -17.90
C LEU A 123 5.94 -3.27 -18.99
N VAL A 124 4.69 -3.59 -18.72
CA VAL A 124 3.78 -4.29 -19.64
C VAL A 124 2.70 -3.29 -20.02
N GLU A 125 2.24 -3.33 -21.27
CA GLU A 125 1.08 -2.52 -21.66
C GLU A 125 -0.13 -2.89 -20.81
N GLU A 126 -0.93 -1.88 -20.47
CA GLU A 126 -2.14 -2.09 -19.69
C GLU A 126 -3.08 -3.03 -20.45
N TYR A 127 -3.61 -4.01 -19.74
CA TYR A 127 -4.66 -4.89 -20.25
C TYR A 127 -5.93 -4.07 -20.49
N ARG A 128 -6.11 -3.58 -21.73
CA ARG A 128 -7.25 -2.77 -22.16
C ARG A 128 -8.46 -3.64 -22.48
N GLN A 129 -8.88 -4.46 -21.53
CA GLN A 129 -10.17 -5.11 -21.62
C GLN A 129 -11.19 -4.30 -20.83
N GLU A 130 -12.32 -3.98 -21.47
CA GLU A 130 -13.50 -3.51 -20.76
C GLU A 130 -14.07 -4.70 -19.98
N ILE A 131 -14.16 -4.56 -18.66
CA ILE A 131 -14.66 -5.57 -17.74
C ILE A 131 -15.99 -5.06 -17.17
N PRO A 132 -17.13 -5.41 -17.78
CA PRO A 132 -18.43 -5.01 -17.26
C PRO A 132 -18.59 -5.39 -15.79
N TYR A 133 -19.29 -4.57 -15.01
CA TYR A 133 -19.49 -4.81 -13.58
C TYR A 133 -19.93 -6.24 -13.23
N ARG A 134 -20.81 -6.85 -14.03
CA ARG A 134 -21.25 -8.25 -13.85
C ARG A 134 -20.08 -9.24 -13.90
N ASP A 135 -19.15 -9.05 -14.82
CA ASP A 135 -17.98 -9.90 -14.96
C ASP A 135 -16.98 -9.64 -13.83
N ALA A 136 -16.87 -8.39 -13.37
CA ALA A 136 -16.09 -8.05 -12.18
C ALA A 136 -16.61 -8.76 -10.93
N LEU A 137 -17.93 -8.80 -10.69
CA LEU A 137 -18.52 -9.56 -9.58
C LEU A 137 -18.09 -11.04 -9.63
N LYS A 138 -18.15 -11.65 -10.82
CA LYS A 138 -17.73 -13.04 -11.03
C LYS A 138 -16.24 -13.23 -10.76
N MET A 139 -15.38 -12.35 -11.27
CA MET A 139 -13.92 -12.40 -11.06
C MET A 139 -13.58 -12.31 -9.56
N VAL A 140 -14.19 -11.37 -8.85
CA VAL A 140 -14.00 -11.23 -7.39
C VAL A 140 -14.48 -12.49 -6.67
N ARG A 141 -15.68 -12.98 -6.97
CA ARG A 141 -16.22 -14.20 -6.35
C ARG A 141 -15.31 -15.42 -6.60
N ASP A 142 -14.83 -15.59 -7.83
CA ASP A 142 -13.96 -16.69 -8.24
C ASP A 142 -12.59 -16.62 -7.53
N GLY A 143 -12.01 -15.43 -7.41
CA GLY A 143 -10.77 -15.20 -6.69
C GLY A 143 -10.86 -15.43 -5.19
N LEU A 144 -12.02 -15.17 -4.59
CA LEU A 144 -12.26 -15.31 -3.15
C LEU A 144 -12.76 -16.70 -2.75
N ARG A 145 -12.92 -17.63 -3.69
CA ARG A 145 -13.33 -19.02 -3.41
C ARG A 145 -12.55 -19.72 -2.28
N PRO A 146 -11.23 -19.52 -2.12
CA PRO A 146 -10.47 -20.12 -1.02
C PRO A 146 -10.97 -19.76 0.39
N LEU A 147 -11.72 -18.67 0.56
CA LEU A 147 -12.28 -18.24 1.85
C LEU A 147 -13.47 -19.10 2.33
N GLY A 148 -13.97 -20.00 1.49
CA GLY A 148 -15.03 -20.94 1.84
C GLY A 148 -16.45 -20.37 1.76
N GLU A 149 -17.43 -21.27 1.83
CA GLU A 149 -18.83 -20.96 1.52
C GLU A 149 -19.46 -19.93 2.48
N THR A 150 -19.06 -19.87 3.74
CA THR A 150 -19.57 -18.86 4.68
C THR A 150 -19.24 -17.45 4.23
N TYR A 151 -18.00 -17.23 3.78
CA TYR A 151 -17.56 -15.93 3.26
C TYR A 151 -18.23 -15.62 1.91
N LEU A 152 -18.27 -16.59 1.01
CA LEU A 152 -18.90 -16.42 -0.31
C LEU A 152 -20.39 -16.14 -0.22
N ALA A 153 -21.11 -16.75 0.72
CA ALA A 153 -22.53 -16.48 0.93
C ALA A 153 -22.77 -15.02 1.37
N ALA A 154 -21.94 -14.48 2.27
CA ALA A 154 -22.01 -13.09 2.68
C ALA A 154 -21.61 -12.13 1.54
N LEU A 155 -20.63 -12.50 0.72
CA LEU A 155 -20.25 -11.76 -0.48
C LEU A 155 -21.40 -11.70 -1.50
N ASP A 156 -22.05 -12.84 -1.75
CA ASP A 156 -23.20 -12.95 -2.66
C ASP A 156 -24.42 -12.17 -2.14
N GLU A 157 -24.62 -12.14 -0.82
CA GLU A 157 -25.60 -11.27 -0.16
C GLU A 157 -25.27 -9.80 -0.44
N GLY A 158 -24.01 -9.38 -0.31
CA GLY A 158 -23.62 -8.00 -0.60
C GLY A 158 -23.78 -7.59 -2.06
N PHE A 159 -23.47 -8.50 -2.99
CA PHE A 159 -23.63 -8.28 -4.43
C PHE A 159 -25.08 -8.14 -4.86
N SER A 160 -25.99 -8.90 -4.25
CA SER A 160 -27.40 -8.93 -4.63
C SER A 160 -28.32 -8.08 -3.73
N GLY A 161 -27.86 -7.73 -2.53
CA GLY A 161 -28.64 -7.09 -1.46
C GLY A 161 -28.65 -5.56 -1.48
N GLY A 162 -28.13 -4.93 -2.54
CA GLY A 162 -28.13 -3.47 -2.69
C GLY A 162 -27.13 -2.74 -1.80
N TRP A 163 -26.03 -3.40 -1.41
CA TRP A 163 -25.00 -2.77 -0.58
C TRP A 163 -24.13 -1.79 -1.39
N ILE A 164 -24.06 -1.97 -2.71
CA ILE A 164 -23.07 -1.31 -3.57
C ILE A 164 -23.74 -0.23 -4.45
N ASP A 165 -23.30 1.02 -4.31
CA ASP A 165 -23.60 2.11 -5.23
C ASP A 165 -22.48 2.21 -6.30
N VAL A 166 -22.75 1.68 -7.50
CA VAL A 166 -21.73 1.20 -8.44
C VAL A 166 -21.10 2.29 -9.33
N TYR A 167 -21.92 3.01 -10.10
CA TYR A 167 -21.43 3.83 -11.21
C TYR A 167 -21.23 5.30 -10.83
N GLU A 168 -20.33 5.97 -11.55
CA GLU A 168 -20.19 7.43 -11.50
C GLU A 168 -21.49 8.13 -11.90
N ASN A 169 -21.86 9.20 -11.19
CA ASN A 169 -22.97 10.07 -11.59
C ASN A 169 -22.75 11.51 -11.11
N ARG A 170 -23.56 12.44 -11.64
CA ARG A 170 -23.41 13.87 -11.38
C ARG A 170 -23.60 14.19 -9.89
N GLY A 171 -22.53 14.66 -9.25
CA GLY A 171 -22.54 15.07 -7.84
C GLY A 171 -22.17 13.94 -6.87
N LYS A 172 -21.88 12.73 -7.37
CA LYS A 172 -21.36 11.63 -6.55
C LYS A 172 -19.96 11.94 -6.03
N ARG A 173 -19.68 11.51 -4.79
CA ARG A 173 -18.34 11.60 -4.20
C ARG A 173 -17.38 10.72 -5.00
N GLY A 174 -16.21 11.26 -5.34
CA GLY A 174 -15.15 10.51 -6.03
C GLY A 174 -14.48 9.45 -5.13
N GLY A 175 -13.72 8.55 -5.75
CA GLY A 175 -13.01 7.47 -5.06
C GLY A 175 -13.88 6.24 -4.80
N ALA A 176 -13.52 5.45 -3.81
CA ALA A 176 -14.31 4.32 -3.32
C ALA A 176 -14.18 4.26 -1.80
N TYR A 177 -15.19 3.70 -1.12
CA TYR A 177 -15.11 3.42 0.31
C TYR A 177 -16.20 2.43 0.74
N SER A 178 -15.96 1.79 1.87
CA SER A 178 -16.94 1.06 2.67
C SER A 178 -17.32 1.85 3.92
N TRP A 179 -18.60 1.85 4.25
CA TRP A 179 -19.15 2.51 5.44
C TRP A 179 -20.28 1.68 6.04
N GLY A 180 -20.72 1.99 7.25
CA GLY A 180 -21.86 1.32 7.86
C GLY A 180 -22.25 1.89 9.22
N ALA A 181 -23.37 1.42 9.73
CA ALA A 181 -23.83 1.70 11.09
C ALA A 181 -24.21 0.38 11.76
N TYR A 182 -23.88 0.21 13.04
CA TYR A 182 -24.27 -0.98 13.78
C TYR A 182 -25.80 -1.01 13.99
N PRO A 183 -26.50 -2.14 13.81
CA PRO A 183 -26.06 -3.43 13.27
C PRO A 183 -26.56 -3.66 11.82
N VAL A 184 -26.70 -2.60 11.02
CA VAL A 184 -27.19 -2.74 9.64
C VAL A 184 -26.07 -3.23 8.72
N HIS A 185 -26.46 -3.80 7.58
CA HIS A 185 -25.50 -4.21 6.56
C HIS A 185 -24.62 -3.01 6.12
N PRO A 186 -23.36 -3.25 5.72
CA PRO A 186 -22.49 -2.20 5.23
C PRO A 186 -22.98 -1.63 3.89
N TYR A 187 -22.43 -0.48 3.53
CA TYR A 187 -22.61 0.21 2.26
C TYR A 187 -21.26 0.43 1.60
N VAL A 188 -21.18 0.14 0.31
CA VAL A 188 -19.98 0.33 -0.51
C VAL A 188 -20.30 1.36 -1.59
N LEU A 189 -19.47 2.40 -1.67
CA LEU A 189 -19.50 3.34 -2.78
C LEU A 189 -18.36 3.02 -3.74
N LEU A 190 -18.69 2.86 -5.02
CA LEU A 190 -17.74 2.73 -6.12
C LEU A 190 -17.94 3.84 -7.14
N ASN A 191 -16.91 4.04 -7.97
CA ASN A 191 -16.97 4.82 -9.20
C ASN A 191 -16.44 3.93 -10.34
N PHE A 192 -17.18 2.85 -10.60
CA PHE A 192 -16.77 1.77 -11.52
C PHE A 192 -16.79 2.25 -12.98
N ASN A 193 -15.70 2.00 -13.72
CA ASN A 193 -15.50 2.44 -15.11
C ASN A 193 -14.93 1.31 -16.01
N ASP A 194 -15.32 0.07 -15.73
CA ASP A 194 -15.03 -1.14 -16.51
C ASP A 194 -13.54 -1.44 -16.70
N ARG A 195 -12.68 -1.02 -15.75
CA ARG A 195 -11.25 -1.33 -15.76
C ARG A 195 -10.89 -2.41 -14.76
N ILE A 196 -9.79 -3.11 -15.03
CA ILE A 196 -9.23 -4.10 -14.09
C ILE A 196 -8.93 -3.52 -12.71
N ARG A 197 -8.54 -2.25 -12.63
CA ARG A 197 -8.35 -1.54 -11.35
C ARG A 197 -9.65 -1.46 -10.54
N ASP A 198 -10.79 -1.33 -11.21
CA ASP A 198 -12.09 -1.25 -10.54
C ASP A 198 -12.50 -2.60 -9.97
N VAL A 199 -12.06 -3.72 -10.57
CA VAL A 199 -12.23 -5.07 -10.02
C VAL A 199 -11.46 -5.23 -8.71
N PHE A 200 -10.21 -4.77 -8.66
CA PHE A 200 -9.43 -4.73 -7.41
C PHE A 200 -10.09 -3.81 -6.36
N THR A 201 -10.60 -2.66 -6.79
CA THR A 201 -11.29 -1.71 -5.91
C THR A 201 -12.56 -2.34 -5.32
N LEU A 202 -13.36 -3.04 -6.12
CA LEU A 202 -14.50 -3.81 -5.65
C LEU A 202 -14.08 -4.87 -4.61
N ALA A 203 -13.03 -5.65 -4.89
CA ALA A 203 -12.53 -6.66 -3.96
C ALA A 203 -12.06 -6.05 -2.63
N HIS A 204 -11.35 -4.91 -2.71
CA HIS A 204 -10.86 -4.14 -1.57
C HIS A 204 -12.02 -3.67 -0.69
N GLU A 205 -12.98 -2.94 -1.25
CA GLU A 205 -14.10 -2.40 -0.48
C GLU A 205 -15.02 -3.48 0.07
N MET A 206 -15.20 -4.59 -0.66
CA MET A 206 -15.93 -5.74 -0.14
C MET A 206 -15.19 -6.42 1.02
N GLY A 207 -13.86 -6.35 1.08
CA GLY A 207 -13.11 -6.83 2.23
C GLY A 207 -13.42 -6.01 3.48
N HIS A 208 -13.46 -4.68 3.38
CA HIS A 208 -13.91 -3.83 4.48
C HIS A 208 -15.37 -4.07 4.85
N ALA A 209 -16.26 -4.17 3.85
CA ALA A 209 -17.67 -4.41 4.07
C ALA A 209 -17.90 -5.73 4.82
N LEU A 210 -17.26 -6.82 4.37
CA LEU A 210 -17.42 -8.12 4.99
C LEU A 210 -16.73 -8.21 6.35
N HIS A 211 -15.60 -7.54 6.56
CA HIS A 211 -15.00 -7.42 7.89
C HIS A 211 -15.99 -6.78 8.88
N ARG A 212 -16.65 -5.67 8.49
CA ARG A 212 -17.71 -5.06 9.29
C ARG A 212 -18.90 -5.99 9.47
N PHE A 213 -19.37 -6.64 8.41
CA PHE A 213 -20.52 -7.54 8.46
C PHE A 213 -20.32 -8.68 9.47
N PHE A 214 -19.17 -9.36 9.44
CA PHE A 214 -18.87 -10.44 10.39
C PHE A 214 -18.69 -9.93 11.81
N THR A 215 -17.99 -8.80 11.97
CA THR A 215 -17.81 -8.16 13.29
C THR A 215 -19.13 -7.72 13.91
N ASP A 216 -20.00 -7.01 13.17
CA ASP A 216 -21.26 -6.47 13.69
C ASP A 216 -22.26 -7.58 14.09
N ARG A 217 -22.10 -8.80 13.54
CA ARG A 217 -22.92 -9.98 13.88
C ARG A 217 -22.45 -10.72 15.13
N GLU A 218 -21.14 -10.77 15.36
CA GLU A 218 -20.56 -11.51 16.50
C GLU A 218 -20.34 -10.61 17.72
N GLN A 219 -19.97 -9.35 17.49
CA GLN A 219 -19.57 -8.44 18.56
C GLN A 219 -20.71 -7.52 19.02
N PRO A 220 -20.77 -7.18 20.32
CA PRO A 220 -21.60 -6.07 20.79
C PRO A 220 -21.05 -4.75 20.22
N PHE A 221 -21.91 -3.73 20.14
CA PHE A 221 -21.59 -2.40 19.61
C PHE A 221 -20.24 -1.82 20.10
N VAL A 222 -19.91 -2.01 21.39
CA VAL A 222 -18.67 -1.49 21.99
C VAL A 222 -17.39 -2.07 21.33
N TYR A 223 -17.47 -3.25 20.73
CA TYR A 223 -16.36 -3.91 20.04
C TYR A 223 -16.55 -3.99 18.52
N SER A 224 -17.61 -3.37 17.97
CA SER A 224 -17.98 -3.54 16.56
C SER A 224 -17.18 -2.67 15.57
N GLY A 225 -16.25 -1.86 16.08
CA GLY A 225 -15.26 -1.15 15.27
C GLY A 225 -14.02 -2.00 14.97
N HIS A 226 -13.08 -1.42 14.23
CA HIS A 226 -11.76 -1.98 13.93
C HIS A 226 -10.70 -0.91 14.20
N SER A 227 -9.52 -1.30 14.67
CA SER A 227 -8.37 -0.39 14.62
C SER A 227 -7.95 -0.22 13.16
N ILE A 228 -7.34 0.92 12.84
CA ILE A 228 -6.84 1.17 11.48
C ILE A 228 -5.81 0.09 11.10
N PHE A 229 -5.01 -0.36 12.07
CA PHE A 229 -4.00 -1.41 11.89
C PHE A 229 -4.55 -2.72 11.30
N ILE A 230 -5.76 -3.14 11.69
CA ILE A 230 -6.38 -4.38 11.17
C ILE A 230 -7.36 -4.14 10.03
N ALA A 231 -7.84 -2.91 9.84
CA ALA A 231 -8.88 -2.59 8.86
C ALA A 231 -8.43 -2.90 7.43
N GLU A 232 -7.19 -2.53 7.08
CA GLU A 232 -6.58 -2.75 5.75
C GLU A 232 -6.19 -4.21 5.49
N VAL A 233 -6.09 -5.03 6.53
CA VAL A 233 -5.69 -6.44 6.37
C VAL A 233 -6.76 -7.21 5.61
N ALA A 234 -8.05 -6.97 5.90
CA ALA A 234 -9.15 -7.69 5.26
C ALA A 234 -9.29 -7.34 3.77
N SER A 235 -9.28 -6.04 3.45
CA SER A 235 -9.36 -5.55 2.07
C SER A 235 -8.17 -6.00 1.23
N THR A 236 -6.95 -5.90 1.77
CA THR A 236 -5.74 -6.34 1.09
C THR A 236 -5.67 -7.88 0.94
N THR A 237 -6.22 -8.65 1.89
CA THR A 237 -6.27 -10.12 1.77
C THR A 237 -7.15 -10.54 0.59
N ASN A 238 -8.29 -9.86 0.38
CA ASN A 238 -9.13 -10.07 -0.78
C ASN A 238 -8.38 -9.77 -2.09
N GLU A 239 -7.69 -8.64 -2.17
CA GLU A 239 -6.91 -8.28 -3.35
C GLU A 239 -5.79 -9.29 -3.63
N ALA A 240 -5.09 -9.76 -2.59
CA ALA A 240 -4.02 -10.73 -2.72
C ALA A 240 -4.54 -12.09 -3.26
N LEU A 241 -5.68 -12.57 -2.76
CA LEU A 241 -6.33 -13.78 -3.25
C LEU A 241 -6.84 -13.62 -4.69
N LEU A 242 -7.48 -12.49 -5.00
CA LEU A 242 -7.91 -12.15 -6.36
C LEU A 242 -6.71 -12.13 -7.31
N LEU A 243 -5.63 -11.44 -6.94
CA LEU A 243 -4.43 -11.34 -7.77
C LEU A 243 -3.78 -12.70 -7.99
N ASP A 244 -3.72 -13.55 -6.98
CA ASP A 244 -3.21 -14.92 -7.13
C ASP A 244 -4.07 -15.75 -8.08
N HIS A 245 -5.39 -15.63 -7.97
CA HIS A 245 -6.31 -16.26 -8.92
C HIS A 245 -6.07 -15.77 -10.35
N LEU A 246 -6.00 -14.46 -10.58
CA LEU A 246 -5.80 -13.86 -11.90
C LEU A 246 -4.45 -14.22 -12.52
N VAL A 247 -3.38 -14.27 -11.73
CA VAL A 247 -2.08 -14.78 -12.21
C VAL A 247 -2.22 -16.23 -12.67
N ARG A 248 -2.88 -17.10 -11.90
CA ARG A 248 -3.03 -18.53 -12.24
C ARG A 248 -3.96 -18.78 -13.42
N SER A 249 -5.00 -17.96 -13.60
CA SER A 249 -6.01 -18.11 -14.66
C SER A 249 -5.71 -17.29 -15.91
N ALA A 250 -4.63 -16.50 -15.92
CA ALA A 250 -4.20 -15.71 -17.07
C ALA A 250 -4.14 -16.57 -18.34
N SER A 251 -4.83 -16.09 -19.38
CA SER A 251 -5.05 -16.78 -20.65
C SER A 251 -3.91 -16.59 -21.65
N SER A 252 -3.13 -15.53 -21.49
CA SER A 252 -1.97 -15.23 -22.32
C SER A 252 -0.72 -14.92 -21.50
N ARG A 253 0.44 -14.95 -22.18
CA ARG A 253 1.72 -14.57 -21.59
C ARG A 253 1.69 -13.10 -21.14
N GLU A 254 1.13 -12.22 -21.97
CA GLU A 254 1.05 -10.78 -21.74
C GLU A 254 0.17 -10.48 -20.52
N GLU A 255 -0.97 -11.17 -20.41
CA GLU A 255 -1.87 -11.05 -19.26
C GLU A 255 -1.20 -11.53 -17.97
N ARG A 256 -0.48 -12.66 -18.03
CA ARG A 256 0.29 -13.15 -16.88
C ARG A 256 1.37 -12.16 -16.46
N MET A 257 2.13 -11.62 -17.42
CA MET A 257 3.15 -10.61 -17.16
C MET A 257 2.56 -9.33 -16.56
N TYR A 258 1.37 -8.90 -17.02
CA TYR A 258 0.67 -7.75 -16.46
C TYR A 258 0.37 -7.95 -14.96
N PHE A 259 -0.24 -9.08 -14.58
CA PHE A 259 -0.58 -9.35 -13.18
C PHE A 259 0.66 -9.59 -12.29
N LEU A 260 1.71 -10.24 -12.81
CA LEU A 260 2.98 -10.36 -12.10
C LEU A 260 3.60 -8.98 -11.85
N ASN A 261 3.64 -8.12 -12.87
CA ASN A 261 4.15 -6.75 -12.71
C ASN A 261 3.27 -5.92 -11.78
N TYR A 262 1.94 -6.10 -11.81
CA TYR A 262 1.02 -5.46 -10.87
C TYR A 262 1.37 -5.83 -9.43
N ARG A 263 1.62 -7.12 -9.14
CA ARG A 263 2.05 -7.57 -7.81
C ARG A 263 3.39 -6.94 -7.38
N LEU A 264 4.39 -6.93 -8.27
CA LEU A 264 5.69 -6.33 -7.98
C LEU A 264 5.54 -4.84 -7.66
N GLU A 265 4.72 -4.12 -8.43
CA GLU A 265 4.49 -2.70 -8.19
C GLU A 265 3.77 -2.45 -6.86
N GLN A 266 2.75 -3.24 -6.51
CA GLN A 266 2.08 -3.14 -5.21
C GLN A 266 3.06 -3.31 -4.05
N ILE A 267 3.88 -4.38 -4.08
CA ILE A 267 4.88 -4.60 -3.02
C ILE A 267 5.94 -3.49 -3.01
N ARG A 268 6.40 -3.02 -4.18
CA ARG A 268 7.35 -1.90 -4.28
C ARG A 268 6.80 -0.63 -3.64
N THR A 269 5.56 -0.25 -3.94
CA THR A 269 4.97 1.03 -3.51
C THR A 269 4.37 1.00 -2.11
N THR A 270 3.96 -0.17 -1.62
CA THR A 270 3.25 -0.34 -0.35
C THR A 270 4.12 -0.93 0.73
N VAL A 271 5.08 -1.80 0.39
CA VAL A 271 6.01 -2.38 1.37
C VAL A 271 7.32 -1.62 1.35
N PHE A 272 8.13 -1.72 0.30
CA PHE A 272 9.46 -1.10 0.27
C PHE A 272 9.38 0.43 0.46
N ARG A 273 8.55 1.13 -0.33
CA ARG A 273 8.47 2.59 -0.27
C ARG A 273 7.90 3.11 1.05
N GLN A 274 6.89 2.45 1.63
CA GLN A 274 6.33 2.89 2.92
C GLN A 274 7.27 2.57 4.07
N THR A 275 8.04 1.47 4.01
CA THR A 275 9.10 1.22 4.99
C THR A 275 10.21 2.26 4.90
N MET A 276 10.60 2.70 3.70
CA MET A 276 11.53 3.83 3.54
C MET A 276 10.98 5.10 4.21
N PHE A 277 9.68 5.38 4.07
CA PHE A 277 9.04 6.52 4.73
C PHE A 277 9.02 6.38 6.25
N ALA A 278 8.73 5.18 6.75
CA ALA A 278 8.81 4.86 8.17
C ALA A 278 10.24 5.10 8.70
N GLU A 279 11.26 4.63 7.99
CA GLU A 279 12.65 4.87 8.38
C GLU A 279 13.01 6.36 8.44
N PHE A 280 12.58 7.14 7.46
CA PHE A 280 12.74 8.60 7.49
C PHE A 280 12.06 9.20 8.74
N GLU A 281 10.81 8.85 8.97
CA GLU A 281 10.01 9.35 10.10
C GLU A 281 10.65 9.02 11.45
N ARG A 282 11.07 7.76 11.64
CA ARG A 282 11.76 7.32 12.85
C ARG A 282 13.03 8.14 13.11
N GLU A 283 13.82 8.40 12.07
CA GLU A 283 15.06 9.15 12.24
C GLU A 283 14.81 10.62 12.57
N VAL A 284 13.87 11.29 11.90
CA VAL A 284 13.60 12.73 12.17
C VAL A 284 12.95 12.97 13.54
N HIS A 285 12.10 12.04 14.00
CA HIS A 285 11.61 12.05 15.38
C HIS A 285 12.76 11.83 16.37
N GLY A 286 13.62 10.83 16.12
CA GLY A 286 14.80 10.56 16.95
C GLY A 286 15.77 11.75 17.03
N MET A 287 16.02 12.47 15.94
CA MET A 287 16.78 13.72 15.94
C MET A 287 16.15 14.74 16.90
N THR A 288 14.84 14.92 16.82
CA THR A 288 14.09 15.88 17.65
C THR A 288 14.13 15.49 19.13
N GLU A 289 13.99 14.19 19.44
CA GLU A 289 14.10 13.65 20.80
C GLU A 289 15.48 13.92 21.43
N ARG A 290 16.55 13.82 20.63
CA ARG A 290 17.95 14.14 21.00
C ARG A 290 18.21 15.65 21.13
N GLY A 291 17.21 16.50 20.89
CA GLY A 291 17.33 17.95 20.98
C GLY A 291 17.92 18.61 19.73
N GLU A 292 18.03 17.87 18.63
CA GLU A 292 18.46 18.40 17.34
C GLU A 292 17.31 19.19 16.67
N ALA A 293 17.67 20.11 15.78
CA ALA A 293 16.72 20.87 14.97
C ALA A 293 17.04 20.63 13.49
N PRO A 294 16.53 19.55 12.87
CA PRO A 294 16.89 19.19 11.51
C PRO A 294 16.47 20.29 10.53
N SER A 295 17.44 20.72 9.71
CA SER A 295 17.22 21.72 8.68
C SER A 295 16.57 21.11 7.43
N ALA A 296 16.14 21.94 6.49
CA ALA A 296 15.71 21.45 5.18
C ALA A 296 16.81 20.62 4.48
N GLU A 297 18.08 20.99 4.67
CA GLU A 297 19.22 20.26 4.12
C GLU A 297 19.40 18.89 4.81
N THR A 298 19.17 18.82 6.13
CA THR A 298 19.20 17.57 6.89
C THR A 298 18.14 16.60 6.37
N PHE A 299 16.91 17.08 6.19
CA PHE A 299 15.83 16.26 5.62
C PHE A 299 16.13 15.81 4.18
N CYS A 300 16.64 16.71 3.34
CA CYS A 300 17.04 16.39 1.97
C CYS A 300 18.13 15.32 1.92
N THR A 301 19.16 15.45 2.76
CA THR A 301 20.28 14.49 2.83
C THR A 301 19.79 13.12 3.30
N LEU A 302 19.03 13.07 4.40
CA LEU A 302 18.47 11.81 4.91
C LEU A 302 17.59 11.13 3.85
N TRP A 303 16.76 11.90 3.15
CA TRP A 303 15.91 11.36 2.08
C TRP A 303 16.72 10.81 0.91
N ARG A 304 17.77 11.50 0.51
CA ARG A 304 18.72 11.07 -0.53
C ARG A 304 19.36 9.73 -0.15
N ASP A 305 19.91 9.65 1.04
CA ASP A 305 20.61 8.46 1.54
C ASP A 305 19.68 7.25 1.61
N LEU A 306 18.43 7.46 2.05
CA LEU A 306 17.40 6.42 2.04
C LEU A 306 17.04 5.96 0.62
N ASN A 307 16.92 6.88 -0.35
CA ASN A 307 16.66 6.49 -1.75
C ASN A 307 17.85 5.73 -2.35
N GLU A 308 19.09 6.15 -2.07
CA GLU A 308 20.29 5.43 -2.51
C GLU A 308 20.34 4.01 -1.94
N ALA A 309 20.05 3.86 -0.64
CA ALA A 309 20.00 2.56 0.01
C ALA A 309 18.90 1.66 -0.57
N TYR A 310 17.69 2.18 -0.73
CA TYR A 310 16.53 1.38 -1.13
C TYR A 310 16.53 1.01 -2.62
N TYR A 311 16.82 1.95 -3.53
CA TYR A 311 16.73 1.70 -4.96
C TYR A 311 18.03 1.19 -5.58
N GLY A 312 19.14 1.34 -4.87
CA GLY A 312 20.42 0.72 -5.19
C GLY A 312 21.11 1.27 -6.45
N PRO A 313 22.23 0.67 -6.86
CA PRO A 313 23.17 1.27 -7.82
C PRO A 313 22.66 1.33 -9.27
N ALA A 314 21.54 0.65 -9.58
CA ALA A 314 20.91 0.77 -10.90
C ALA A 314 20.10 2.05 -11.05
N ALA A 315 19.69 2.65 -9.92
CA ALA A 315 19.05 3.95 -9.89
C ALA A 315 20.08 5.08 -9.78
N GLU A 316 19.88 6.16 -10.52
CA GLU A 316 20.54 7.42 -10.27
C GLU A 316 19.59 8.31 -9.47
N ILE A 317 20.02 8.68 -8.26
CA ILE A 317 19.24 9.50 -7.34
C ILE A 317 19.39 10.97 -7.74
N ASP A 318 18.40 11.45 -8.47
CA ASP A 318 18.22 12.84 -8.88
C ASP A 318 18.27 13.81 -7.69
N ARG A 319 18.88 14.99 -7.84
CA ARG A 319 18.83 16.04 -6.80
C ARG A 319 17.39 16.45 -6.48
N GLU A 320 16.50 16.40 -7.47
CA GLU A 320 15.10 16.72 -7.32
C GLU A 320 14.35 15.77 -6.36
N ILE A 321 14.76 14.50 -6.21
CA ILE A 321 14.07 13.58 -5.27
C ILE A 321 14.30 13.98 -3.81
N GLU A 322 15.39 14.69 -3.51
CA GLU A 322 15.80 15.04 -2.14
C GLU A 322 14.69 15.79 -1.39
N ILE A 323 13.83 16.54 -2.08
CA ILE A 323 12.74 17.31 -1.47
C ILE A 323 11.41 16.54 -1.39
N GLU A 324 11.38 15.26 -1.80
CA GLU A 324 10.14 14.49 -1.79
C GLU A 324 9.55 14.32 -0.38
N TRP A 325 10.34 14.32 0.68
CA TRP A 325 9.80 14.32 2.05
C TRP A 325 8.77 15.43 2.28
N ALA A 326 8.95 16.58 1.62
CA ALA A 326 8.15 17.78 1.85
C ALA A 326 6.73 17.72 1.24
N ARG A 327 6.48 16.75 0.35
CA ARG A 327 5.15 16.52 -0.26
C ARG A 327 4.37 15.38 0.39
N ILE A 328 4.94 14.69 1.38
CA ILE A 328 4.29 13.56 2.05
C ILE A 328 3.46 14.09 3.22
N PRO A 329 2.12 14.16 3.11
CA PRO A 329 1.28 14.70 4.18
C PRO A 329 1.27 13.81 5.43
N HIS A 330 1.56 12.52 5.29
CA HIS A 330 1.52 11.58 6.41
C HIS A 330 2.56 11.86 7.49
N PHE A 331 3.64 12.60 7.21
CA PHE A 331 4.58 13.03 8.25
C PHE A 331 4.01 14.05 9.23
N TYR A 332 2.78 14.52 9.02
CA TYR A 332 2.01 15.31 10.00
C TYR A 332 1.07 14.46 10.87
N SER A 333 1.03 13.14 10.63
CA SER A 333 0.30 12.14 11.41
C SER A 333 1.30 11.09 11.93
N PRO A 334 1.94 11.33 13.08
CA PRO A 334 3.11 10.58 13.52
C PRO A 334 2.90 9.05 13.50
N PHE A 335 3.83 8.35 12.84
CA PHE A 335 3.94 6.90 12.77
C PHE A 335 2.70 6.21 12.19
N TYR A 336 2.09 6.82 11.19
CA TYR A 336 0.96 6.22 10.46
C TYR A 336 1.41 5.31 9.31
N VAL A 337 2.47 5.68 8.57
CA VAL A 337 2.80 5.06 7.28
C VAL A 337 3.24 3.60 7.37
N TYR A 338 3.83 3.18 8.49
CA TYR A 338 4.28 1.79 8.68
C TYR A 338 3.11 0.80 8.59
N GLN A 339 1.89 1.25 8.95
CA GLN A 339 0.67 0.44 8.97
C GLN A 339 0.35 -0.12 7.58
N TYR A 340 0.67 0.62 6.50
CA TYR A 340 0.50 0.13 5.13
C TYR A 340 1.37 -1.10 4.85
N ALA A 341 2.66 -1.03 5.19
CA ALA A 341 3.60 -2.11 4.92
C ALA A 341 3.34 -3.33 5.81
N THR A 342 3.02 -3.12 7.10
CA THR A 342 2.65 -4.21 8.00
C THR A 342 1.31 -4.83 7.62
N GLY A 343 0.31 -4.02 7.28
CA GLY A 343 -1.00 -4.49 6.84
C GLY A 343 -0.92 -5.33 5.56
N TYR A 344 -0.17 -4.85 4.57
CA TYR A 344 0.08 -5.61 3.33
C TYR A 344 0.84 -6.91 3.61
N SER A 345 1.81 -6.88 4.53
CA SER A 345 2.57 -8.07 4.91
C SER A 345 1.71 -9.10 5.65
N ALA A 346 0.82 -8.65 6.53
CA ALA A 346 -0.15 -9.52 7.21
C ALA A 346 -1.13 -10.14 6.21
N ALA A 347 -1.69 -9.35 5.31
CA ALA A 347 -2.61 -9.81 4.27
C ALA A 347 -1.95 -10.82 3.32
N THR A 348 -0.69 -10.57 2.93
CA THR A 348 0.08 -11.52 2.12
C THR A 348 0.28 -12.83 2.88
N ALA A 349 0.71 -12.79 4.14
CA ALA A 349 0.86 -14.00 4.95
C ALA A 349 -0.46 -14.78 5.10
N LEU A 350 -1.58 -14.09 5.40
CA LEU A 350 -2.91 -14.70 5.51
C LEU A 350 -3.34 -15.36 4.20
N SER A 351 -3.26 -14.64 3.07
CA SER A 351 -3.61 -15.19 1.75
C SER A 351 -2.77 -16.41 1.38
N ARG A 352 -1.46 -16.41 1.68
CA ARG A 352 -0.59 -17.58 1.48
C ARG A 352 -1.03 -18.77 2.32
N SER A 353 -1.24 -18.57 3.62
CA SER A 353 -1.78 -19.62 4.50
C SER A 353 -3.13 -20.15 4.02
N ILE A 354 -4.04 -19.29 3.58
CA ILE A 354 -5.34 -19.70 3.01
C ILE A 354 -5.17 -20.57 1.76
N LEU A 355 -4.24 -20.19 0.87
CA LEU A 355 -3.99 -20.93 -0.38
C LEU A 355 -3.23 -22.26 -0.15
N GLU A 356 -2.43 -22.36 0.91
CA GLU A 356 -1.56 -23.52 1.20
C GLU A 356 -2.18 -24.50 2.21
N GLU A 357 -2.73 -24.00 3.32
CA GLU A 357 -3.37 -24.79 4.38
C GLU A 357 -4.87 -25.02 4.12
N GLY A 358 -5.46 -24.27 3.19
CA GLY A 358 -6.87 -24.40 2.81
C GLY A 358 -7.83 -24.03 3.93
N LYS A 359 -8.82 -24.91 4.15
CA LYS A 359 -9.96 -24.64 5.05
C LYS A 359 -9.53 -24.21 6.46
N THR A 360 -8.48 -24.81 7.02
CA THR A 360 -8.02 -24.48 8.38
C THR A 360 -7.61 -23.02 8.52
N ALA A 361 -6.89 -22.47 7.54
CA ALA A 361 -6.50 -21.06 7.53
C ALA A 361 -7.68 -20.14 7.18
N ALA A 362 -8.56 -20.56 6.26
CA ALA A 362 -9.79 -19.82 5.98
C ALA A 362 -10.69 -19.68 7.22
N ASP A 363 -10.85 -20.75 8.01
CA ASP A 363 -11.63 -20.73 9.25
C ASP A 363 -10.99 -19.82 10.32
N LYS A 364 -9.66 -19.77 10.39
CA LYS A 364 -8.92 -18.81 11.26
C LYS A 364 -9.15 -17.36 10.81
N TYR A 365 -9.08 -17.10 9.50
CA TYR A 365 -9.31 -15.78 8.94
C TYR A 365 -10.76 -15.31 9.14
N LEU A 366 -11.74 -16.21 9.00
CA LEU A 366 -13.14 -15.88 9.28
C LEU A 366 -13.32 -15.45 10.74
N ARG A 367 -12.72 -16.19 11.69
CA ARG A 367 -12.71 -15.78 13.11
C ARG A 367 -12.08 -14.42 13.29
N PHE A 368 -10.98 -14.10 12.60
CA PHE A 368 -10.39 -12.77 12.63
C PHE A 368 -11.40 -11.67 12.24
N LEU A 369 -12.20 -11.89 11.19
CA LEU A 369 -13.23 -10.93 10.75
C LEU A 369 -14.37 -10.76 11.78
N GLU A 370 -14.59 -11.73 12.65
CA GLU A 370 -15.60 -11.70 13.70
C GLU A 370 -15.13 -10.97 14.97
N ARG A 371 -13.82 -10.65 15.11
CA ARG A 371 -13.28 -10.15 16.39
C ARG A 371 -13.49 -8.66 16.62
N GLY A 372 -13.59 -7.83 15.59
CA GLY A 372 -13.64 -6.37 15.74
C GLY A 372 -12.53 -5.85 16.67
N ARG A 373 -12.92 -5.07 17.70
CA ARG A 373 -12.04 -4.56 18.77
C ARG A 373 -12.17 -5.31 20.10
N SER A 374 -12.57 -6.58 20.06
CA SER A 374 -12.70 -7.40 21.28
C SER A 374 -11.36 -7.73 21.97
N ALA A 375 -10.24 -7.57 21.26
CA ALA A 375 -8.88 -7.83 21.77
C ALA A 375 -7.86 -6.91 21.05
N PRO A 376 -6.62 -6.78 21.58
CA PRO A 376 -5.55 -6.07 20.90
C PRO A 376 -5.30 -6.56 19.47
N ALA A 377 -4.97 -5.65 18.56
CA ALA A 377 -4.82 -5.93 17.15
C ALA A 377 -3.80 -7.04 16.84
N ILE A 378 -2.69 -7.06 17.58
CA ILE A 378 -1.64 -8.07 17.45
C ILE A 378 -2.13 -9.46 17.86
N GLU A 379 -2.96 -9.55 18.90
CA GLU A 379 -3.55 -10.83 19.33
C GLU A 379 -4.57 -11.33 18.30
N VAL A 380 -5.42 -10.44 17.80
CA VAL A 380 -6.42 -10.75 16.76
C VAL A 380 -5.75 -11.30 15.50
N LEU A 381 -4.61 -10.75 15.07
CA LEU A 381 -3.84 -11.29 13.94
C LEU A 381 -3.11 -12.61 14.28
N ARG A 382 -2.59 -12.73 15.50
CA ARG A 382 -1.94 -13.98 15.95
C ARG A 382 -2.92 -15.15 15.96
N ASP A 383 -4.16 -14.93 16.39
CA ASP A 383 -5.25 -15.91 16.35
C ASP A 383 -5.61 -16.32 14.91
N ALA A 384 -5.42 -15.41 13.95
CA ALA A 384 -5.56 -15.68 12.52
C ALA A 384 -4.38 -16.50 11.94
N GLY A 385 -3.29 -16.66 12.70
CA GLY A 385 -2.07 -17.36 12.29
C GLY A 385 -0.91 -16.44 11.89
N VAL A 386 -1.00 -15.12 12.12
CA VAL A 386 0.03 -14.16 11.72
C VAL A 386 0.60 -13.43 12.94
N ASP A 387 1.86 -13.70 13.25
CA ASP A 387 2.58 -12.99 14.32
C ASP A 387 3.36 -11.79 13.77
N MET A 388 2.75 -10.60 13.92
CA MET A 388 3.33 -9.33 13.51
C MET A 388 4.50 -8.86 14.37
N THR A 389 4.77 -9.51 15.50
CA THR A 389 5.93 -9.19 16.35
C THR A 389 7.22 -9.88 15.87
N SER A 390 7.11 -10.69 14.82
CA SER A 390 8.22 -11.38 14.16
C SER A 390 8.46 -10.83 12.75
N PRO A 391 9.64 -11.02 12.15
CA PRO A 391 9.89 -10.65 10.74
C PRO A 391 9.20 -11.60 9.75
N GLY A 392 8.51 -12.65 10.22
CA GLY A 392 7.90 -13.69 9.37
C GLY A 392 6.99 -13.15 8.28
N PRO A 393 5.94 -12.36 8.59
CA PRO A 393 5.00 -11.84 7.60
C PRO A 393 5.67 -10.97 6.53
N VAL A 394 6.64 -10.16 6.95
CA VAL A 394 7.44 -9.31 6.05
C VAL A 394 8.28 -10.18 5.13
N ARG A 395 8.98 -11.20 5.66
CA ARG A 395 9.76 -12.15 4.87
C ARG A 395 8.91 -12.91 3.86
N THR A 396 7.73 -13.40 4.24
CA THR A 396 6.77 -14.05 3.33
C THR A 396 6.42 -13.16 2.14
N THR A 397 6.23 -11.86 2.39
CA THR A 397 5.90 -10.89 1.33
C THR A 397 7.08 -10.63 0.40
N LEU A 398 8.29 -10.53 0.95
CA LEU A 398 9.51 -10.31 0.19
C LEU A 398 9.93 -11.57 -0.59
N ASP A 399 9.66 -12.76 -0.07
CA ASP A 399 9.84 -14.02 -0.80
C ASP A 399 8.87 -14.14 -1.96
N LEU A 400 7.60 -13.75 -1.76
CA LEU A 400 6.63 -13.66 -2.85
C LEU A 400 7.09 -12.65 -3.93
N PHE A 401 7.66 -11.51 -3.53
CA PHE A 401 8.24 -10.56 -4.47
C PHE A 401 9.39 -11.18 -5.27
N GLY A 402 10.32 -11.87 -4.61
CA GLY A 402 11.45 -12.56 -5.26
C GLY A 402 10.99 -13.62 -6.26
N ALA A 403 10.06 -14.48 -5.88
CA ALA A 403 9.50 -15.50 -6.76
C ALA A 403 8.74 -14.90 -7.95
N THR A 404 7.96 -13.84 -7.71
CA THR A 404 7.23 -13.11 -8.77
C THR A 404 8.21 -12.45 -9.75
N LEU A 405 9.32 -11.90 -9.24
CA LEU A 405 10.36 -11.28 -10.04
C LEU A 405 11.07 -12.31 -10.93
N GLU A 406 11.45 -13.45 -10.37
CA GLU A 406 12.03 -14.57 -11.12
C GLU A 406 11.13 -15.03 -12.25
N GLU A 407 9.85 -15.17 -11.98
CA GLU A 407 8.88 -15.56 -12.98
C GLU A 407 8.76 -14.52 -14.10
N LEU A 408 8.64 -13.24 -13.76
CA LEU A 408 8.57 -12.17 -14.74
C LEU A 408 9.83 -12.11 -15.61
N GLU A 409 11.01 -12.28 -15.03
CA GLU A 409 12.28 -12.33 -15.78
C GLU A 409 12.29 -13.49 -16.79
N MET A 410 11.87 -14.69 -16.39
CA MET A 410 11.77 -15.83 -17.29
C MET A 410 10.81 -15.57 -18.46
N LEU A 411 9.70 -14.88 -18.20
CA LEU A 411 8.74 -14.50 -19.22
C LEU A 411 9.23 -13.34 -20.10
N LEU A 412 10.20 -12.52 -19.68
CA LEU A 412 10.79 -11.47 -20.50
C LEU A 412 11.92 -11.97 -21.41
N HIS A 413 12.56 -13.09 -21.06
CA HIS A 413 13.71 -13.66 -21.78
C HIS A 413 13.37 -14.66 -22.89
N LYS A 414 12.11 -15.08 -23.01
CA LYS A 414 11.60 -15.90 -24.12
C LYS A 414 10.86 -15.04 -25.13
#